data_AF-A0A1M2YY69-F1
#
_entry.id   AF-A0A1M2YY69-F1
#
_cell.length_a   1.000
_cell.length_b   1.000
_cell.length_c   1.000
_cell.angle_alpha   90.00
_cell.angle_beta   90.00
_cell.angle_gamma   90.00
#
_symmetry.space_group_name_H-M   'P 1'
#
loop_
_entity.id
_entity.type
_entity.pdbx_description
1 polymer ?
#
loop_
_entity_poly.entity_id
_entity_poly.type
_entity_poly.pdbx_seq_one_letter_code
_entity_poly.pdbx_strand_id
1 'polypeptide(L)'
;MTIAERKAREAYDLTNPWRPMCEAKPDGTVCELMFADLVGNYEADVFRYFLDHDGNWVRIDPPGRIYSAPMNWRPAFAKLTPERRHYLRKQADQT
;
A
#
# COMPACT_ATOMS: atom_id res chain seq x y z
N MET A 1 -12.15 11.03 -17.74
CA MET A 1 -12.80 10.98 -16.41
C MET A 1 -14.12 11.73 -16.48
N THR A 2 -15.23 11.07 -16.18
CA THR A 2 -16.58 11.64 -16.12
C THR A 2 -16.84 12.28 -14.75
N ILE A 3 -17.90 13.09 -14.64
CA ILE A 3 -18.31 13.69 -13.34
C ILE A 3 -18.65 12.60 -12.31
N ALA A 4 -19.23 11.48 -12.75
CA ALA A 4 -19.57 10.36 -11.88
C ALA A 4 -18.33 9.67 -11.31
N GLU A 5 -17.32 9.41 -12.15
CA GLU A 5 -16.05 8.81 -11.74
C GLU A 5 -15.29 9.71 -10.74
N ARG A 6 -15.30 11.03 -10.98
CA ARG A 6 -14.71 12.00 -10.05
C ARG A 6 -15.40 11.98 -8.69
N LYS A 7 -16.74 12.04 -8.65
CA LYS A 7 -17.50 11.97 -7.39
C LYS A 7 -17.28 10.66 -6.63
N ALA A 8 -17.17 9.54 -7.36
CA ALA A 8 -16.89 8.24 -6.76
C ALA A 8 -15.49 8.20 -6.12
N ARG A 9 -14.48 8.80 -6.80
CA ARG A 9 -13.13 8.93 -6.25
C ARG A 9 -13.11 9.80 -4.99
N GLU A 10 -13.76 10.97 -5.04
CA GLU A 10 -13.85 11.88 -3.89
C GLU A 10 -14.52 11.22 -2.67
N ALA A 11 -15.62 10.48 -2.88
CA ALA A 11 -16.29 9.73 -1.82
C ALA A 11 -15.43 8.59 -1.26
N TYR A 12 -14.67 7.90 -2.12
CA TYR A 12 -13.72 6.88 -1.71
C TYR A 12 -12.61 7.47 -0.85
N ASP A 13 -12.01 8.59 -1.26
CA ASP A 13 -10.92 9.23 -0.53
C ASP A 13 -11.39 9.77 0.84
N LEU A 14 -12.62 10.29 0.92
CA LEU A 14 -13.25 10.71 2.18
C LEU A 14 -13.43 9.56 3.17
N THR A 15 -13.78 8.36 2.68
CA THR A 15 -13.99 7.18 3.51
C THR A 15 -12.69 6.41 3.82
N ASN A 16 -11.63 6.66 3.06
CA ASN A 16 -10.33 5.99 3.17
C ASN A 16 -9.20 7.02 3.31
N PRO A 17 -9.15 7.76 4.43
CA PRO A 17 -8.14 8.79 4.63
C PRO A 17 -6.74 8.19 4.75
N TRP A 18 -5.76 8.96 4.29
CA TRP A 18 -4.35 8.69 4.54
C TRP A 18 -4.03 8.81 6.03
N ARG A 19 -3.22 7.87 6.51
CA ARG A 19 -2.84 7.72 7.92
C ARG A 19 -1.33 7.86 8.08
N PRO A 20 -0.87 8.33 9.25
CA PRO A 20 0.55 8.38 9.55
C PRO A 20 1.15 6.96 9.60
N MET A 21 2.40 6.82 9.17
CA MET A 21 3.09 5.51 9.11
C MET A 21 3.16 4.79 10.46
N CYS A 22 3.18 5.52 11.58
CA CYS A 22 3.23 4.94 12.93
C CYS A 22 1.98 4.11 13.29
N GLU A 23 0.86 4.29 12.59
CA GLU A 23 -0.35 3.48 12.78
C GLU A 23 -0.33 2.15 12.02
N ALA A 24 0.61 1.95 11.09
CA ALA A 24 0.70 0.74 10.30
C ALA A 24 1.07 -0.47 11.18
N LYS A 25 0.43 -1.61 10.92
CA LYS A 25 0.65 -2.85 11.68
C LYS A 25 1.07 -4.00 10.75
N PRO A 26 2.00 -4.87 11.17
CA PRO A 26 2.40 -6.04 10.40
C PRO A 26 1.39 -7.18 10.50
N ASP A 27 0.11 -6.90 10.32
CA ASP A 27 -0.98 -7.85 10.51
C ASP A 27 -1.52 -8.43 9.19
N GLY A 28 -0.91 -8.04 8.06
CA GLY A 28 -1.31 -8.44 6.72
C GLY A 28 -2.41 -7.60 6.09
N THR A 29 -2.77 -6.47 6.71
CA THR A 29 -3.63 -5.47 6.05
C THR A 29 -2.99 -5.04 4.74
N VAL A 30 -3.74 -5.24 3.64
CA VAL A 30 -3.35 -4.70 2.34
C VAL A 30 -3.54 -3.19 2.39
N CYS A 31 -2.62 -2.44 1.81
CA CYS A 31 -2.66 -0.99 1.84
C CYS A 31 -2.11 -0.38 0.55
N GLU A 32 -2.33 0.92 0.42
CA GLU A 32 -1.61 1.79 -0.50
C GLU A 32 -0.58 2.59 0.28
N LEU A 33 0.54 2.91 -0.38
CA LEU A 33 1.60 3.74 0.18
C LEU A 33 1.71 5.03 -0.61
N MET A 34 1.89 6.13 0.10
CA MET A 34 2.19 7.43 -0.47
C MET A 34 3.68 7.68 -0.32
N PHE A 35 4.39 7.82 -1.44
CA PHE A 35 5.81 8.18 -1.44
C PHE A 35 5.99 9.68 -1.62
N ALA A 36 7.07 10.21 -1.07
CA ALA A 36 7.53 11.55 -1.42
C ALA A 36 8.14 11.48 -2.81
N ASP A 37 7.37 11.77 -3.84
CA ASP A 37 7.96 11.99 -5.15
C ASP A 37 8.41 13.46 -5.20
N LEU A 38 9.67 13.70 -5.57
CA LEU A 38 10.22 15.06 -5.69
C LEU A 38 9.64 15.81 -6.92
N VAL A 39 8.65 15.21 -7.60
CA VAL A 39 8.05 15.64 -8.87
C VAL A 39 6.58 16.06 -8.68
N GLY A 40 5.98 15.82 -7.51
CA GLY A 40 4.59 16.21 -7.21
C GLY A 40 3.53 15.32 -7.86
N ASN A 41 3.91 14.15 -8.36
CA ASN A 41 3.02 13.10 -8.80
C ASN A 41 2.62 12.21 -7.61
N TYR A 42 1.60 12.68 -6.90
CA TYR A 42 0.93 11.94 -5.83
C TYR A 42 -0.13 10.95 -6.34
N GLU A 43 -0.11 10.57 -7.63
CA GLU A 43 -0.98 9.49 -8.08
C GLU A 43 -0.74 8.28 -7.20
N ALA A 44 -1.78 7.90 -6.45
CA ALA A 44 -1.76 6.76 -5.57
C ALA A 44 -1.29 5.58 -6.41
N ASP A 45 -0.08 5.11 -6.11
CA ASP A 45 0.58 4.07 -6.85
C ASP A 45 -0.43 2.92 -7.05
N VAL A 46 -0.60 2.44 -8.27
CA VAL A 46 -1.60 1.41 -8.61
C VAL A 46 -1.32 0.10 -7.88
N PHE A 47 -0.13 -0.01 -7.30
CA PHE A 47 0.31 -1.14 -6.53
C PHE A 47 -0.32 -1.23 -5.13
N ARG A 48 -0.32 -2.45 -4.62
CA ARG A 48 -0.78 -2.80 -3.28
C ARG A 48 0.39 -3.32 -2.48
N TYR A 49 0.39 -3.01 -1.19
CA TYR A 49 1.48 -3.33 -0.28
C TYR A 49 0.95 -3.96 1.00
N PHE A 50 1.85 -4.56 1.78
CA PHE A 50 1.63 -4.89 3.18
C PHE A 50 2.92 -4.69 3.97
N LEU A 51 2.78 -4.44 5.27
CA LEU A 51 3.89 -4.44 6.21
C LEU A 51 4.13 -5.87 6.69
N ASP A 52 5.34 -6.40 6.50
CA ASP A 52 5.71 -7.70 7.04
C ASP A 52 6.21 -7.59 8.50
N HIS A 53 6.24 -8.73 9.20
CA HIS A 53 6.66 -8.82 10.61
C HIS A 53 8.12 -8.39 10.86
N ASP A 54 8.95 -8.38 9.83
CA ASP A 54 10.33 -7.89 9.89
C ASP A 54 10.45 -6.37 9.75
N GLY A 55 9.32 -5.66 9.60
CA GLY A 55 9.26 -4.22 9.44
C GLY A 55 9.46 -3.73 8.01
N ASN A 56 9.59 -4.64 7.04
CA ASN A 56 9.76 -4.27 5.64
C ASN A 56 8.43 -4.16 4.91
N TRP A 57 8.35 -3.18 4.01
CA TRP A 57 7.22 -3.03 3.09
C TRP A 57 7.42 -3.92 1.87
N VAL A 58 6.37 -4.69 1.54
CA VAL A 58 6.38 -5.62 0.42
C VAL A 58 5.25 -5.26 -0.54
N ARG A 59 5.60 -5.05 -1.82
CA ARG A 59 4.63 -4.92 -2.91
C ARG A 59 4.04 -6.29 -3.22
N ILE A 60 2.73 -6.36 -3.46
CA ILE A 60 2.01 -7.60 -3.72
C ILE A 60 2.16 -8.05 -5.17
N ASP A 61 2.08 -7.12 -6.12
CA ASP A 61 2.10 -7.42 -7.54
C ASP A 61 2.84 -6.33 -8.35
N PRO A 62 3.94 -6.65 -9.05
CA PRO A 62 4.71 -7.88 -8.86
C PRO A 62 5.39 -7.88 -7.47
N PRO A 63 5.57 -9.04 -6.83
CA PRO A 63 6.22 -9.14 -5.53
C PRO A 63 7.58 -8.44 -5.51
N GLY A 64 7.83 -7.58 -4.53
CA GLY A 64 9.10 -6.88 -4.43
C GLY A 64 9.25 -6.10 -3.14
N ARG A 65 10.50 -5.96 -2.66
CA ARG A 65 10.82 -5.13 -1.49
C ARG A 65 10.77 -3.66 -1.84
N ILE A 66 10.26 -2.87 -0.91
CA ILE A 66 10.25 -1.42 -1.02
C ILE A 66 11.34 -0.86 -0.12
N TYR A 67 12.33 -0.22 -0.75
CA TYR A 67 13.46 0.42 -0.05
C TYR A 67 13.25 1.92 0.17
N SER A 68 12.35 2.54 -0.58
CA SER A 68 11.96 3.93 -0.39
C SER A 68 11.06 4.08 0.84
N ALA A 69 11.29 5.11 1.64
CA ALA A 69 10.45 5.38 2.81
C ALA A 69 9.11 6.01 2.37
N PRO A 70 7.96 5.35 2.58
CA PRO A 70 6.65 5.98 2.39
C PRO A 70 6.39 7.03 3.49
N MET A 71 5.63 8.07 3.15
CA MET A 71 5.22 9.14 4.07
C MET A 71 3.93 8.82 4.81
N ASN A 72 2.98 8.18 4.12
CA ASN A 72 1.67 7.83 4.64
C ASN A 72 1.20 6.53 4.03
N TRP A 73 0.20 5.92 4.67
CA TRP A 73 -0.43 4.71 4.18
C TRP A 73 -1.94 4.81 4.33
N ARG A 74 -2.69 4.00 3.59
CA ARG A 74 -4.12 3.81 3.85
C ARG A 74 -4.52 2.36 3.65
N PRO A 75 -5.38 1.80 4.51
CA PRO A 75 -5.81 0.42 4.37
C PRO A 75 -6.66 0.26 3.11
N ALA A 76 -6.49 -0.86 2.44
CA ALA A 76 -7.42 -1.39 1.47
C ALA A 76 -8.36 -2.39 2.17
N PHE A 77 -9.54 -2.64 1.60
CA PHE A 77 -10.56 -3.54 2.15
C PHE A 77 -10.18 -5.04 2.15
N ALA A 78 -8.88 -5.38 2.09
CA ALA A 78 -8.39 -6.74 2.00
C ALA A 78 -7.32 -7.03 3.05
N LYS A 79 -7.27 -8.28 3.51
CA LYS A 79 -6.26 -8.79 4.45
C LYS A 79 -5.66 -10.07 3.90
N LEU A 80 -4.34 -10.16 3.94
CA LEU A 80 -3.61 -11.36 3.52
C LEU A 80 -3.58 -12.40 4.64
N THR A 81 -3.66 -13.67 4.25
CA THR A 81 -3.40 -14.77 5.18
C THR A 81 -1.90 -14.87 5.50
N PRO A 82 -1.51 -15.45 6.63
CA PRO A 82 -0.10 -15.68 6.96
C PRO A 82 0.67 -16.45 5.87
N GLU A 83 0.03 -17.45 5.26
CA GLU A 83 0.64 -18.28 4.20
C GLU A 83 0.93 -17.44 2.95
N ARG A 84 -0.04 -16.58 2.57
CA ARG A 84 0.13 -15.70 1.40
C ARG A 84 1.21 -14.66 1.65
N ARG A 85 1.32 -14.10 2.86
CA ARG A 85 2.40 -13.17 3.23
C ARG A 85 3.77 -13.82 3.11
N HIS A 86 3.92 -15.03 3.66
CA HIS A 86 5.18 -15.78 3.59
C HIS A 86 5.59 -16.09 2.14
N TYR A 87 4.62 -16.47 1.31
CA TYR A 87 4.86 -16.69 -0.12
C TYR A 87 5.33 -15.41 -0.83
N LEU A 88 4.62 -14.29 -0.65
CA LEU A 88 4.97 -13.01 -1.29
C LEU A 88 6.33 -12.48 -0.85
N ARG A 89 6.66 -12.61 0.44
CA ARG A 89 7.99 -12.25 0.95
C ARG A 89 9.09 -13.06 0.27
N LYS A 90 8.93 -14.38 0.18
CA LYS A 90 9.91 -15.24 -0.50
C LYS A 90 10.14 -14.83 -1.95
N GLN A 91 9.09 -14.43 -2.67
CA GLN A 91 9.23 -13.93 -4.03
C GLN A 91 9.91 -12.56 -4.08
N ALA A 92 9.58 -11.67 -3.14
CA ALA A 92 10.19 -10.36 -3.03
C ALA A 92 11.69 -10.43 -2.74
N ASP A 93 12.15 -11.44 -2.00
CA ASP A 93 13.57 -11.68 -1.71
C ASP A 93 14.38 -12.23 -2.88
N GLN A 94 13.70 -12.72 -3.93
CA GLN A 94 14.31 -13.28 -5.14
C GLN A 94 14.50 -12.24 -6.25
N THR A 95 13.99 -11.02 -6.05
CA THR A 95 13.99 -9.93 -7.03
C THR A 95 15.01 -8.88 -6.63
#